data_AF-A0A5K0V1Y8-F1
#
_entry.id   AF-A0A5K0V1Y8-F1
#
_cell.length_a   1.000
_cell.length_b   1.000
_cell.length_c   1.000
_cell.angle_alpha   90.00
_cell.angle_beta   90.00
_cell.angle_gamma   90.00
#
_symmetry.space_group_name_H-M   'P 1'
#
loop_
_entity.id
_entity.type
_entity.pdbx_description
1 polymer ?
#
loop_
_entity_poly.entity_id
_entity_poly.type
_entity_poly.pdbx_seq_one_letter_code
_entity_poly.pdbx_strand_id
1 'polypeptide(L)' 'PSIHIPAPVLMPIAHVVEWTYKLLGPYGMPVPQLTPSRVRLLTIDRTFNCSRAKKLLDYSPIVSLK' A
#
# COMPACT_ATOMS: atom_id res chain seq x y z
N PRO A 1 -6.78 7.44 3.45
CA PRO A 1 -5.65 7.43 4.41
C PRO A 1 -4.94 8.80 4.45
N SER A 2 -5.16 9.58 5.51
CA SER A 2 -4.67 10.96 5.66
C SER A 2 -3.30 11.02 6.35
N ILE A 3 -2.35 10.19 5.91
CA ILE A 3 -0.96 10.23 6.36
C ILE A 3 -0.10 10.23 5.09
N HIS A 4 0.34 11.42 4.68
CA HIS A 4 1.11 11.61 3.45
C HIS A 4 2.60 11.35 3.72
N ILE A 5 2.96 10.08 3.95
CA ILE A 5 4.38 9.68 4.03
C ILE A 5 4.89 9.46 2.60
N PRO A 6 5.95 10.17 2.17
CA PRO A 6 6.49 10.01 0.84
C PRO A 6 7.12 8.62 0.65
N ALA A 7 6.75 7.95 -0.44
CA ALA A 7 7.31 6.67 -0.88
C ALA A 7 8.85 6.55 -0.82
N PRO A 8 9.63 7.55 -1.27
CA PRO A 8 11.10 7.46 -1.22
C PRO A 8 11.65 7.35 0.20
N VAL A 9 10.93 7.84 1.21
CA VAL A 9 11.31 7.68 2.62
C VAL A 9 10.84 6.33 3.15
N LEU A 10 9.67 5.85 2.71
CA LEU A 10 9.09 4.59 3.18
C LEU A 10 9.77 3.35 2.59
N MET A 11 10.26 3.43 1.34
CA MET A 11 10.97 2.34 0.65
C MET A 11 12.23 1.83 1.38
N PRO A 12 13.19 2.67 1.80
CA PRO A 12 14.37 2.19 2.52
C PRO A 12 13.99 1.56 3.87
N ILE A 13 13.00 2.12 4.57
CA ILE A 13 12.48 1.55 5.83
C ILE A 13 11.90 0.16 5.57
N ALA A 14 11.12 -0.03 4.51
CA ALA A 14 10.57 -1.32 4.13
C ALA A 14 11.65 -2.36 3.79
N HIS A 15 12.76 -1.95 3.18
CA HIS A 15 13.90 -2.84 2.92
C HIS A 15 14.64 -3.25 4.19
N VAL A 16 14.84 -2.34 5.13
CA VAL A 16 15.43 -2.66 6.44
C VAL A 16 14.55 -3.68 7.18
N VAL A 17 13.23 -3.45 7.19
CA VAL A 17 12.27 -4.37 7.81
C VAL A 17 12.32 -5.75 7.15
N GLU A 18 12.35 -5.83 5.81
CA GLU A 18 12.47 -7.10 5.10
C GLU A 18 13.78 -7.84 5.43
N TRP A 19 14.90 -7.12 5.53
CA TRP A 19 16.18 -7.68 5.96
C TRP A 19 16.13 -8.23 7.38
N THR A 20 15.57 -7.46 8.32
CA THR A 20 15.41 -7.93 9.70
C THR A 20 14.51 -9.16 9.78
N TYR A 21 13.44 -9.21 8.97
CA TYR A 21 12.56 -10.37 8.89
C TYR A 21 13.23 -11.59 8.27
N LYS A 22 14.12 -11.43 7.27
CA LYS A 22 14.90 -12.56 6.74
C LYS A 22 15.83 -13.15 7.79
N LEU A 23 16.39 -12.30 8.67
CA LEU A 23 17.30 -12.73 9.72
C LEU A 23 16.57 -13.36 10.92
N LEU A 24 15.42 -12.79 11.30
CA LEU A 24 14.66 -13.18 12.49
C LEU A 24 13.42 -14.03 12.20
N GLY A 25 13.08 -14.25 10.93
CA GLY A 25 11.95 -15.05 10.48
C GLY A 25 11.96 -16.49 11.01
N PRO A 26 13.12 -17.18 11.08
CA PRO A 26 13.21 -18.51 11.69
C PRO A 26 12.88 -18.55 13.18
N TYR A 27 12.89 -17.39 13.86
CA TYR A 27 12.58 -17.26 15.29
C TYR A 27 11.10 -16.99 15.57
N GLY A 28 10.22 -17.16 14.58
CA GLY A 28 8.77 -17.02 14.75
C GLY A 28 8.26 -15.59 14.74
N MET A 29 9.00 -14.66 14.13
CA MET A 29 8.56 -13.27 14.02
C MET A 29 7.34 -13.18 13.09
N PRO A 30 6.28 -12.40 13.46
CA PRO A 30 5.12 -12.20 12.59
C PRO A 30 5.51 -11.47 11.31
N VAL A 31 4.81 -11.78 10.22
CA VAL A 31 5.06 -11.17 8.91
C VAL A 31 4.82 -9.65 9.01
N PRO A 32 5.81 -8.81 8.66
CA PRO A 32 5.64 -7.38 8.73
C PRO A 32 4.65 -6.90 7.68
N GLN A 33 3.75 -6.00 8.08
CA GLN A 33 2.81 -5.34 7.16
C GLN A 33 3.50 -4.36 6.20
N LEU A 34 4.71 -3.94 6.55
CA LEU A 34 5.52 -2.96 5.83
C LEU A 34 6.54 -3.64 4.90
N THR A 35 6.03 -4.30 3.86
CA THR A 35 6.86 -4.93 2.81
C THR A 35 7.04 -3.95 1.63
N PRO A 36 8.17 -3.99 0.88
CA PRO A 36 8.35 -3.10 -0.27
C PRO A 36 7.24 -3.23 -1.33
N SER A 37 6.73 -4.44 -1.53
CA SER A 37 5.60 -4.73 -2.40
C SER A 37 4.31 -4.05 -1.94
N ARG A 38 3.99 -4.13 -0.64
CA ARG A 38 2.87 -3.41 0.00
C ARG A 38 3.01 -1.89 -0.15
N VAL A 39 4.20 -1.36 0.13
CA VAL A 39 4.49 0.08 -0.02
C VAL A 39 4.27 0.53 -1.47
N ARG A 40 4.78 -0.23 -2.44
CA ARG A 40 4.62 0.07 -3.86
C ARG A 40 3.16 0.00 -4.33
N LEU A 41 2.39 -0.98 -3.85
CA LEU A 41 0.95 -1.08 -4.13
C LEU A 41 0.15 0.09 -3.54
N LEU A 42 0.52 0.56 -2.35
CA LEU A 42 -0.15 1.67 -1.68
C LEU A 42 0.27 3.04 -2.22
N THR A 43 1.49 3.16 -2.74
CA THR A 43 2.01 4.41 -3.30
C THR A 43 1.50 4.65 -4.71
N ILE A 44 1.35 3.60 -5.51
CA ILE A 44 0.81 3.75 -6.87
C ILE A 44 -0.69 4.05 -6.76
N ASP A 45 -1.12 5.18 -7.32
CA ASP A 45 -2.53 5.57 -7.51
C ASP A 45 -3.28 4.65 -8.49
N ARG A 46 -3.41 3.37 -8.13
CA ARG A 46 -4.29 2.41 -8.80
C ARG A 46 -5.64 2.26 -8.11
N THR A 47 -5.94 3.12 -7.15
CA THR A 47 -7.28 3.17 -6.56
C THR A 47 -8.27 3.69 -7.58
N PHE A 48 -9.36 2.94 -7.78
CA PHE A 48 -10.45 3.32 -8.66
C PHE A 48 -11.07 4.64 -8.17
N ASN A 49 -10.96 5.68 -8.99
CA ASN A 49 -11.57 6.96 -8.67
C ASN A 49 -12.99 7.01 -9.25
N CYS A 50 -13.99 6.83 -8.39
CA CYS A 50 -15.41 6.84 -8.76
C CYS A 50 -15.83 8.14 -9.45
N SER A 51 -15.23 9.29 -9.10
CA SER A 51 -15.53 10.58 -9.76
C SER A 51 -15.04 10.61 -11.21
N ARG A 52 -13.89 9.99 -11.48
CA ARG A 52 -13.32 9.87 -12.83
C ARG A 52 -14.07 8.82 -13.65
N ALA A 53 -14.48 7.72 -13.03
CA ALA A 53 -15.27 6.66 -13.67
C ALA A 53 -16.67 7.14 -14.07
N LYS A 54 -17.35 7.91 -13.22
CA LYS A 54 -18.64 8.52 -13.57
C LYS A 54 -18.52 9.46 -14.78
N LYS A 55 -17.43 10.23 -14.88
CA LYS A 55 -17.21 11.14 -16.01
C LYS A 55 -16.88 10.43 -17.32
N LEU A 56 -16.11 9.33 -17.27
CA LEU A 56 -15.59 8.68 -18.48
C LEU A 56 -16.42 7.46 -18.93
N LEU A 57 -17.09 6.78 -18.00
CA LEU A 57 -17.77 5.50 -18.23
C LEU A 57 -19.24 5.53 -17.80
N ASP A 58 -19.74 6.69 -17.32
CA ASP A 58 -21.04 6.86 -16.67
C ASP A 58 -21.34 5.82 -15.57
N TYR A 59 -20.27 5.26 -15.01
CA TYR A 59 -20.36 4.23 -14.00
C TYR A 59 -20.41 4.86 -12.61
N SER A 60 -21.42 4.49 -11.83
CA SER A 60 -21.49 4.77 -10.40
C SER A 60 -21.37 3.48 -9.60
N PRO A 61 -20.53 3.44 -8.54
CA PRO A 61 -20.36 2.24 -7.74
C PRO A 61 -21.67 1.89 -7.03
N ILE A 62 -22.10 0.63 -7.16
CA ILE A 62 -23.32 0.10 -6.52
C ILE A 62 -23.18 0.09 -4.99
N VAL A 63 -21.95 -0.12 -4.51
CA VAL A 63 -21.60 -0.12 -3.08
C VAL A 63 -20.70 1.06 -2.77
N SER A 64 -21.18 1.96 -1.92
CA SER A 64 -20.38 3.05 -1.39
C SER A 64 -19.48 2.56 -0.26
N LEU A 65 -18.16 2.69 -0.42
CA LEU A 65 -17.21 2.52 0.67
C LEU A 65 -17.21 3.81 1.49
N LYS A 66 -18.02 3.83 2.56
CA LYS A 66 -18.01 4.90 3.55
C LYS A 66 -16.71 4.93 4.34
#